data_AF-A0A5B8FVS9-F1
#
_entry.id   AF-A0A5B8FVS9-F1
#
_cell.length_a   1.000
_cell.length_b   1.000
_cell.length_c   1.000
_cell.angle_alpha   90.00
_cell.angle_beta   90.00
_cell.angle_gamma   90.00
#
_symmetry.space_group_name_H-M   'P 1'
#
loop_
_entity.id
_entity.type
_entity.pdbx_description
1 polymer ?
#
loop_
_entity_poly.entity_id
_entity_poly.type
_entity_poly.pdbx_seq_one_letter_code
_entity_poly.pdbx_strand_id
1 'polypeptide(L)'
;MSAAGTPTPEAVQRVVARVFARRFAWGEADCCLAVADALCALGLPDPAGLWRAGYDRERAEGAVAGAGGLAGLIGGVAVQQGWPRVSEARPGDIGAGATLAISDGRRWWAKGGRGMVAVPAPDVIWRVF
;
A
#
# COMPACT_ATOMS: atom_id res chain seq x y z
N MET A 1 1.39 -22.64 3.05
CA MET A 1 2.08 -21.34 3.05
C MET A 1 2.01 -20.80 4.47
N SER A 2 3.14 -20.68 5.18
CA SER A 2 3.13 -20.12 6.54
C SER A 2 2.66 -18.67 6.48
N ALA A 3 1.64 -18.33 7.26
CA ALA A 3 1.30 -16.93 7.51
C ALA A 3 2.52 -16.28 8.15
N ALA A 4 3.10 -15.29 7.47
CA ALA A 4 4.03 -14.39 8.14
C ALA A 4 3.25 -13.75 9.30
N GLY A 5 3.74 -13.88 10.53
CA GLY A 5 3.07 -13.29 11.68
C GLY A 5 2.93 -11.78 11.51
N THR A 6 1.87 -11.19 12.09
CA THR A 6 1.65 -9.74 12.06
C THR A 6 2.94 -9.00 12.46
N PRO A 7 3.46 -8.08 11.63
CA PRO A 7 4.68 -7.34 11.95
C PRO A 7 4.48 -6.44 13.17
N THR A 8 5.56 -6.05 13.84
CA THR A 8 5.47 -5.05 14.91
C THR A 8 5.29 -3.64 14.35
N PRO A 9 4.68 -2.70 15.09
CA PRO A 9 4.61 -1.29 14.71
C PRO A 9 5.97 -0.72 14.28
N GLU A 10 7.01 -1.00 15.06
CA GLU A 10 8.36 -0.50 14.83
C GLU A 10 9.02 -1.11 13.59
N ALA A 11 8.66 -2.35 13.23
CA ALA A 11 9.11 -2.98 12.00
C ALA A 11 8.46 -2.32 10.77
N VAL A 12 7.14 -2.12 10.80
CA VAL A 12 6.41 -1.43 9.73
C VAL A 12 6.96 -0.02 9.52
N GLN A 13 7.05 0.78 10.59
CA GLN A 13 7.51 2.15 10.49
C GLN A 13 8.93 2.26 9.89
N ARG A 14 9.85 1.36 10.28
CA ARG A 14 11.22 1.33 9.75
C ARG A 14 11.25 0.98 8.27
N VAL A 15 10.47 -0.02 7.85
CA VAL A 15 10.38 -0.41 6.44
C VAL A 15 9.79 0.73 5.61
N VAL A 16 8.70 1.32 6.07
CA VAL A 16 8.03 2.44 5.38
C VAL A 16 8.96 3.64 5.26
N ALA A 17 9.64 4.03 6.34
CA ALA A 17 10.61 5.12 6.32
C ALA A 17 11.71 4.89 5.28
N ARG A 18 12.24 3.67 5.20
CA ARG A 18 13.28 3.29 4.23
C ARG A 18 12.74 3.30 2.79
N VAL A 19 11.63 2.62 2.54
CA VAL A 19 11.09 2.45 1.18
C VAL A 19 10.57 3.78 0.63
N PHE A 20 9.89 4.58 1.46
CA PHE A 20 9.27 5.82 1.03
C PHE A 20 10.26 6.98 0.93
N ALA A 21 11.52 6.81 1.35
CA ALA A 21 12.58 7.82 1.23
C ALA A 21 12.92 8.18 -0.23
N ARG A 22 12.64 7.27 -1.19
CA ARG A 22 12.78 7.56 -2.63
C ARG A 22 11.89 8.76 -3.00
N ARG A 23 12.32 9.63 -3.92
CA ARG A 23 11.45 10.72 -4.42
C ARG A 23 10.22 10.12 -5.10
N PHE A 24 9.06 10.77 -4.94
CA PHE A 24 7.86 10.36 -5.67
C PHE A 24 8.12 10.43 -7.18
N ALA A 25 7.82 9.33 -7.87
CA ALA A 25 7.87 9.20 -9.31
C ALA A 25 6.81 8.18 -9.74
N TRP A 26 5.96 8.58 -10.69
CA TRP A 26 4.97 7.68 -11.29
C TRP A 26 5.65 6.49 -11.94
N GLY A 27 5.13 5.29 -11.73
CA GLY A 27 5.72 4.08 -12.31
C GLY A 27 6.90 3.50 -11.54
N GLU A 28 7.38 4.20 -10.50
CA GLU A 28 8.59 3.78 -9.77
C GLU A 28 8.43 3.81 -8.25
N ALA A 29 7.87 4.89 -7.71
CA ALA A 29 7.76 5.18 -6.28
C ALA A 29 6.54 6.07 -5.98
N ASP A 30 5.43 5.79 -6.67
CA ASP A 30 4.13 6.37 -6.37
C ASP A 30 3.46 5.69 -5.17
N CYS A 31 2.24 6.11 -4.81
CA CYS A 31 1.56 5.59 -3.63
C CYS A 31 1.27 4.08 -3.71
N CYS A 32 0.96 3.55 -4.91
CA CYS A 32 0.67 2.13 -5.10
C CYS A 32 1.96 1.31 -5.03
N LEU A 33 2.96 1.69 -5.82
CA LEU A 33 4.20 0.93 -5.92
C LEU A 33 5.05 1.01 -4.66
N ALA A 34 5.07 2.16 -3.98
CA ALA A 34 5.80 2.27 -2.72
C ALA A 34 5.18 1.39 -1.62
N VAL A 35 3.85 1.30 -1.54
CA VAL A 35 3.18 0.39 -0.59
C VAL A 35 3.45 -1.07 -0.96
N ALA A 36 3.40 -1.43 -2.24
CA ALA A 36 3.79 -2.77 -2.69
C ALA A 36 5.24 -3.11 -2.30
N ASP A 37 6.19 -2.20 -2.54
CA ASP A 37 7.60 -2.34 -2.12
C ASP A 37 7.73 -2.51 -0.60
N ALA A 38 6.92 -1.80 0.19
CA ALA A 38 6.91 -1.94 1.65
C ALA A 38 6.39 -3.31 2.10
N LEU A 39 5.33 -3.82 1.46
CA LEU A 39 4.82 -5.18 1.72
C LEU A 39 5.83 -6.26 1.33
N CYS A 40 6.52 -6.11 0.20
CA CYS A 40 7.64 -6.98 -0.18
C CYS A 40 8.75 -6.98 0.87
N ALA A 41 9.12 -5.79 1.35
CA ALA A 41 10.14 -5.64 2.39
C ALA A 41 9.71 -6.19 3.76
N LEU A 42 8.41 -6.35 4.01
CA LEU A 42 7.84 -7.03 5.17
C LEU A 42 7.70 -8.56 4.96
N GLY A 43 8.10 -9.08 3.81
CA GLY A 43 8.18 -10.51 3.53
C GLY A 43 7.02 -11.08 2.71
N LEU A 44 6.18 -10.23 2.13
CA LEU A 44 5.11 -10.69 1.23
C LEU A 44 5.56 -10.80 -0.23
N PRO A 45 4.89 -11.64 -1.04
CA PRO A 45 5.00 -11.56 -2.50
C PRO A 45 4.58 -10.18 -3.01
N ASP A 46 5.11 -9.77 -4.16
CA ASP A 46 4.82 -8.46 -4.74
C ASP A 46 3.38 -8.37 -5.29
N PRO A 47 2.48 -7.60 -4.64
CA PRO A 47 1.10 -7.49 -5.10
C PRO A 47 0.96 -6.64 -6.36
N ALA A 48 1.99 -5.86 -6.73
CA ALA A 48 2.00 -5.00 -7.90
C ALA A 48 2.76 -5.61 -9.09
N GLY A 49 3.13 -6.89 -9.04
CA GLY A 49 3.98 -7.51 -10.06
C GLY A 49 3.47 -7.35 -11.50
N LEU A 50 2.15 -7.43 -11.71
CA LEU A 50 1.52 -7.25 -13.02
C LEU A 50 1.53 -5.80 -13.51
N TRP A 51 1.69 -4.83 -12.60
CA TRP A 51 1.71 -3.42 -12.94
C TRP A 51 3.13 -2.93 -13.21
N ARG A 52 4.17 -3.49 -12.59
CA ARG A 52 5.55 -2.97 -12.77
C ARG A 52 6.02 -2.88 -14.22
N ALA A 53 5.51 -3.72 -15.11
CA ALA A 53 5.81 -3.65 -16.54
C ALA A 53 5.05 -2.50 -17.22
N GLY A 54 5.71 -1.35 -17.37
CA GLY A 54 5.20 -0.21 -18.13
C GLY A 54 4.10 0.57 -17.44
N TYR A 55 4.00 0.53 -16.11
CA TYR A 55 3.15 1.45 -15.35
C TYR A 55 3.76 2.84 -15.38
N ASP A 56 2.96 3.80 -15.83
CA ASP A 56 3.28 5.21 -15.84
C ASP A 56 2.08 5.99 -15.28
N ARG A 57 2.16 7.32 -15.33
CA ARG A 57 1.09 8.18 -14.84
C ARG A 57 -0.25 7.93 -15.53
N GLU A 58 -0.26 7.83 -16.85
CA GLU A 58 -1.50 7.70 -17.63
C GLU A 58 -2.19 6.38 -17.32
N ARG A 59 -1.42 5.29 -17.25
CA ARG A 59 -1.96 3.99 -16.87
C ARG A 59 -2.40 3.94 -15.41
N ALA A 60 -1.70 4.62 -14.51
CA ALA A 60 -2.11 4.73 -13.11
C ALA A 60 -3.46 5.44 -12.98
N GLU A 61 -3.59 6.61 -13.59
CA GLU A 61 -4.81 7.40 -13.60
C GLU A 61 -5.96 6.65 -14.29
N GLY A 62 -5.69 6.00 -15.43
CA GLY A 62 -6.66 5.18 -16.16
C GLY A 62 -7.12 3.95 -15.37
N ALA A 63 -6.23 3.26 -14.67
CA ALA A 63 -6.58 2.11 -13.82
C ALA A 63 -7.42 2.55 -12.62
N VAL A 64 -7.08 3.67 -11.99
CA VAL A 64 -7.87 4.25 -10.90
C VAL A 64 -9.26 4.65 -11.39
N ALA A 65 -9.35 5.36 -12.51
CA ALA A 65 -10.63 5.79 -13.09
C ALA A 65 -11.50 4.60 -13.51
N GLY A 66 -10.92 3.62 -14.22
CA GLY A 66 -11.63 2.43 -14.69
C GLY A 66 -12.14 1.53 -13.56
N ALA A 67 -11.49 1.58 -12.39
CA ALA A 67 -11.94 0.86 -11.20
C ALA A 67 -12.94 1.65 -10.32
N GLY A 68 -13.35 2.85 -10.73
CA GLY A 68 -14.23 3.72 -9.94
C GLY A 68 -13.54 4.39 -8.75
N GLY A 69 -12.22 4.54 -8.80
CA GLY A 69 -11.39 5.15 -7.78
C GLY A 69 -10.38 4.19 -7.15
N LEU A 70 -9.51 4.74 -6.30
CA LEU A 70 -8.39 4.00 -5.71
C LEU A 70 -8.87 2.83 -4.83
N ALA A 71 -9.96 3.02 -4.08
CA ALA A 71 -10.55 1.96 -3.27
C ALA A 71 -11.08 0.79 -4.10
N GLY A 72 -11.60 1.05 -5.30
CA GLY A 72 -12.02 0.02 -6.24
C GLY A 72 -10.83 -0.75 -6.81
N LEU A 73 -9.79 -0.03 -7.24
CA LEU A 73 -8.55 -0.61 -7.77
C LEU A 73 -7.88 -1.55 -6.76
N ILE A 74 -7.65 -1.04 -5.54
CA ILE A 74 -7.02 -1.81 -4.47
C ILE A 74 -7.95 -2.92 -3.94
N GLY A 75 -9.27 -2.70 -3.99
CA GLY A 75 -10.25 -3.75 -3.70
C GLY A 75 -10.11 -4.96 -4.62
N GLY A 76 -9.86 -4.74 -5.92
CA GLY A 76 -9.58 -5.82 -6.87
C GLY A 76 -8.31 -6.60 -6.52
N VAL A 77 -7.23 -5.90 -6.16
CA VAL A 77 -5.98 -6.53 -5.69
C VAL A 77 -6.23 -7.32 -4.41
N ALA A 78 -6.91 -6.74 -3.44
CA ALA A 78 -7.21 -7.39 -2.17
C ALA A 78 -8.00 -8.68 -2.36
N VAL A 79 -8.96 -8.72 -3.29
CA VAL A 79 -9.69 -9.95 -3.64
C VAL A 79 -8.75 -11.00 -4.22
N GLN A 80 -7.85 -10.63 -5.14
CA GLN A 80 -6.88 -11.56 -5.73
C GLN A 80 -5.89 -12.11 -4.70
N GLN A 81 -5.53 -11.31 -3.69
CA GLN A 81 -4.61 -11.70 -2.62
C GLN A 81 -5.30 -12.38 -1.43
N GLY A 82 -6.64 -12.43 -1.42
CA GLY A 82 -7.41 -12.96 -0.29
C GLY A 82 -7.37 -12.08 0.96
N TRP A 83 -7.12 -10.78 0.83
CA TRP A 83 -7.08 -9.81 1.93
C TRP A 83 -8.50 -9.32 2.28
N PRO A 84 -9.07 -9.72 3.43
CA PRO A 84 -10.43 -9.34 3.78
C PRO A 84 -10.49 -7.86 4.18
N ARG A 85 -11.63 -7.23 3.93
CA ARG A 85 -11.92 -5.89 4.47
C ARG A 85 -12.11 -5.96 5.99
N VAL A 86 -11.59 -4.96 6.69
CA VAL A 86 -11.71 -4.85 8.16
C VAL A 86 -12.00 -3.41 8.57
N SER A 87 -12.53 -3.22 9.78
CA SER A 87 -12.75 -1.89 10.39
C SER A 87 -11.61 -1.44 11.31
N GLU A 88 -10.86 -2.40 11.86
CA GLU A 88 -9.74 -2.15 12.76
C GLU A 88 -8.42 -2.59 12.11
N ALA A 89 -7.52 -1.62 11.97
CA ALA A 89 -6.22 -1.85 11.35
C ALA A 89 -5.22 -2.45 12.34
N ARG A 90 -4.39 -3.35 11.83
CA ARG A 90 -3.20 -3.88 12.48
C ARG A 90 -1.94 -3.37 11.79
N PRO A 91 -0.76 -3.47 12.41
CA PRO A 91 0.48 -3.16 11.72
C PRO A 91 0.62 -4.01 10.44
N GLY A 92 0.93 -3.35 9.32
CA GLY A 92 1.06 -3.97 8.01
C GLY A 92 -0.21 -3.93 7.16
N ASP A 93 -1.37 -3.62 7.74
CA ASP A 93 -2.61 -3.46 6.99
C ASP A 93 -2.54 -2.23 6.08
N ILE A 94 -3.19 -2.32 4.93
CA ILE A 94 -3.26 -1.23 3.96
C ILE A 94 -4.66 -0.62 3.92
N GLY A 95 -4.74 0.63 3.49
CA GLY A 95 -6.03 1.28 3.31
C GLY A 95 -6.00 2.36 2.23
N ALA A 96 -7.14 2.54 1.58
CA ALA A 96 -7.33 3.48 0.49
C ALA A 96 -8.31 4.59 0.89
N GLY A 97 -7.87 5.83 0.69
CA GLY A 97 -8.70 7.04 0.73
C GLY A 97 -8.27 7.94 -0.43
N ALA A 98 -7.88 9.19 -0.15
CA ALA A 98 -7.24 10.06 -1.16
C ALA A 98 -5.87 9.54 -1.67
N THR A 99 -5.24 8.64 -0.92
CA THR A 99 -3.99 7.94 -1.27
C THR A 99 -4.04 6.53 -0.70
N LEU A 100 -3.14 5.65 -1.18
CA LEU A 100 -2.87 4.37 -0.53
C LEU A 100 -1.92 4.60 0.63
N ALA A 101 -2.21 3.95 1.76
CA ALA A 101 -1.42 4.04 2.97
C ALA A 101 -1.27 2.66 3.62
N ILE A 102 -0.25 2.53 4.47
CA ILE A 102 0.01 1.36 5.30
C ILE A 102 0.00 1.78 6.78
N SER A 103 -0.63 0.97 7.63
CA SER A 103 -0.76 1.20 9.07
C SER A 103 0.42 0.60 9.82
N ASP A 104 1.01 1.33 10.76
CA ASP A 104 1.89 0.76 11.78
C ASP A 104 1.12 0.32 13.05
N GLY A 105 -0.21 0.34 13.02
CA GLY A 105 -1.07 0.07 14.17
C GLY A 105 -1.30 1.27 15.09
N ARG A 106 -0.61 2.40 14.87
CA ARG A 106 -0.81 3.67 15.59
C ARG A 106 -1.13 4.83 14.64
N ARG A 107 -0.56 4.81 13.44
CA ARG A 107 -0.67 5.82 12.39
C ARG A 107 -0.73 5.18 11.02
N TRP A 108 -1.25 5.95 10.08
CA TRP A 108 -1.23 5.63 8.66
C TRP A 108 -0.15 6.41 7.95
N TRP A 109 0.63 5.71 7.14
CA TRP A 109 1.74 6.28 6.39
C TRP A 109 1.50 6.15 4.90
N ALA A 110 1.58 7.27 4.19
CA ALA A 110 1.46 7.33 2.74
C ALA A 110 2.74 7.87 2.10
N LYS A 111 2.87 7.63 0.79
CA LYS A 111 3.96 8.18 0.00
C LYS A 111 3.77 9.69 -0.20
N GLY A 112 4.67 10.48 0.37
CA GLY A 112 4.80 11.91 0.06
C GLY A 112 5.86 12.17 -1.01
N GLY A 113 6.01 13.44 -1.42
CA GLY A 113 6.95 13.83 -2.48
C GLY A 113 8.42 13.45 -2.24
N ARG A 114 8.87 13.44 -0.98
CA ARG A 114 10.27 13.16 -0.58
C ARG A 114 10.44 12.17 0.57
N GLY A 115 9.38 11.46 0.96
CA GLY A 115 9.41 10.62 2.16
C GLY A 115 8.06 9.99 2.46
N MET A 116 7.94 9.40 3.65
CA MET A 116 6.64 9.05 4.22
C MET A 116 5.98 10.27 4.85
N VAL A 117 4.65 10.33 4.78
CA VAL A 117 3.82 11.33 5.45
C VAL A 117 2.75 10.62 6.27
N ALA A 118 2.46 11.15 7.46
CA ALA A 118 1.33 10.67 8.23
C ALA A 118 0.04 11.20 7.59
N VAL A 119 -0.96 10.33 7.47
CA VAL A 119 -2.28 10.68 6.90
C VAL A 119 -3.41 10.27 7.85
N PRO A 120 -4.61 10.84 7.71
CA PRO A 120 -5.81 10.34 8.40
C PRO A 120 -6.09 8.87 8.07
N ALA A 121 -6.97 8.25 8.87
CA ALA A 121 -7.45 6.90 8.60
C ALA A 121 -8.13 6.83 7.21
N PRO A 122 -7.79 5.85 6.37
CA PRO A 122 -8.43 5.64 5.08
C PRO A 122 -9.89 5.19 5.21
N ASP A 123 -10.68 5.41 4.15
CA ASP A 123 -12.11 5.06 4.10
C ASP A 123 -12.33 3.54 4.06
N VAL A 124 -11.38 2.80 3.47
CA VAL A 124 -11.43 1.33 3.33
C VAL A 124 -10.10 0.74 3.73
N ILE A 125 -10.14 -0.34 4.53
CA ILE A 125 -8.96 -1.01 5.09
C ILE A 125 -9.02 -2.51 4.75
N TRP A 126 -7.86 -3.10 4.46
CA TRP A 126 -7.70 -4.53 4.22
C TRP A 126 -6.65 -5.14 5.15
N ARG A 127 -6.97 -6.33 5.68
CA ARG A 127 -6.08 -7.14 6.50
C ARG A 127 -5.06 -7.85 5.61
N VAL A 128 -3.79 -7.59 5.86
CA VAL A 128 -2.70 -8.12 5.04
C VAL A 128 -1.91 -9.22 5.77
N PHE A 129 -1.77 -9.15 7.09
CA PHE A 129 -1.05 -10.11 7.94
C PHE A 129 -1.92 -10.71 9.05
#